data_AF-A0AAU1Q6X3-F1
#
_entry.id   AF-A0AAU1Q6X3-F1
#
_cell.length_a   1.000
_cell.length_b   1.000
_cell.length_c   1.000
_cell.angle_alpha   90.00
_cell.angle_beta   90.00
_cell.angle_gamma   90.00
#
_symmetry.space_group_name_H-M   'P 1'
#
loop_
_entity.id
_entity.type
_entity.pdbx_description
1 polymer ?
#
loop_
_entity_poly.entity_id
_entity_poly.type
_entity_poly.pdbx_seq_one_letter_code
_entity_poly.pdbx_strand_id
1 'polypeptide(L)'
;MGPMRRGLVHAMAWSLSTGAAVTLSWWGVHTVMSGTAYDRPRALPISADSVTTQGAKPLASSTQRPPSPSPSKSDAANAANKDRKPSATPPAAKPSKNTSASSPAYSPPTSGNVKGYTVDGGRVVFDIGKTSAELVSATPDSGWQMQVWKQPEWIRVTFTQNGREVSVFCTWNGHPPTVEFDDR
;
A
#
# COMPACT_ATOMS: atom_id res chain seq x y z
N MET A 1 36.43 49.95 22.11
CA MET A 1 35.05 49.39 22.01
C MET A 1 34.65 49.40 20.54
N GLY A 2 34.01 48.40 19.92
CA GLY A 2 33.68 47.05 20.41
C GLY A 2 32.92 46.25 19.33
N PRO A 3 33.56 45.32 18.59
CA PRO A 3 32.91 44.61 17.47
C PRO A 3 31.84 43.61 17.93
N MET A 4 31.98 43.07 19.14
CA MET A 4 31.14 41.98 19.69
C MET A 4 29.63 42.31 19.72
N ARG A 5 29.25 43.57 19.99
CA ARG A 5 27.82 43.98 20.01
C ARG A 5 27.14 43.81 18.64
N ARG A 6 27.86 43.98 17.53
CA ARG A 6 27.28 43.84 16.18
C ARG A 6 27.01 42.38 15.82
N GLY A 7 27.91 41.47 16.19
CA GLY A 7 27.71 40.02 15.97
C GLY A 7 26.49 39.48 16.72
N LEU A 8 26.32 39.86 17.99
CA LEU A 8 25.18 39.41 18.81
C LEU A 8 23.83 39.87 18.23
N VAL A 9 23.73 41.13 17.80
CA VAL A 9 22.51 41.66 17.18
C VAL A 9 22.20 40.98 15.84
N HIS A 10 23.22 40.69 15.02
CA HIS A 10 23.02 39.98 13.77
C HIS A 10 22.54 38.53 13.99
N ALA A 11 23.12 37.81 14.96
CA ALA A 11 22.68 36.47 15.33
C ALA A 11 21.22 36.46 15.85
N MET A 12 20.84 37.43 16.69
CA MET A 12 19.45 37.59 17.13
C MET A 12 18.50 37.89 15.96
N ALA A 13 18.85 38.82 15.07
CA ALA A 13 18.02 39.15 13.91
C ALA A 13 17.83 37.96 12.95
N TRP A 14 18.89 37.20 12.69
CA TRP A 14 18.85 35.99 11.88
C TRP A 14 17.99 34.89 12.52
N SER A 15 18.12 34.68 13.83
CA SER A 15 17.30 33.72 14.59
C SER A 15 15.81 34.11 14.59
N LEU A 16 15.50 35.40 14.80
CA LEU A 16 14.12 35.92 14.73
C LEU A 16 13.52 35.75 13.34
N SER A 17 14.27 36.08 12.28
CA SER A 17 13.83 35.92 10.89
C SER A 17 13.54 34.45 10.54
N THR A 18 14.41 33.54 10.97
CA THR A 18 14.26 32.09 10.74
C THR A 18 13.05 31.55 11.52
N GLY A 19 12.88 31.95 12.79
CA GLY A 19 11.73 31.55 13.61
C GLY A 19 10.39 32.04 13.04
N ALA A 20 10.34 33.28 12.53
CA ALA A 20 9.16 33.81 11.85
C ALA A 20 8.82 33.03 10.57
N ALA A 21 9.83 32.71 9.74
CA ALA A 21 9.64 31.93 8.52
C ALA A 21 9.10 30.51 8.81
N VAL A 22 9.66 29.82 9.81
CA VAL A 22 9.17 28.49 10.24
C VAL A 22 7.74 28.57 10.80
N THR A 23 7.43 29.59 11.60
CA THR A 23 6.09 29.79 12.17
C THR A 23 5.03 30.02 11.09
N LEU A 24 5.35 30.85 10.08
CA LEU A 24 4.48 31.11 8.93
C LEU A 24 4.30 29.86 8.05
N SER A 25 5.37 29.10 7.82
CA SER A 25 5.31 27.84 7.06
C SER A 25 4.44 26.79 7.77
N TRP A 26 4.55 26.69 9.10
CA TRP A 26 3.69 25.82 9.91
C TRP A 26 2.22 26.24 9.82
N TRP A 27 1.92 27.54 10.02
CA TRP A 27 0.56 28.07 9.93
C TRP A 27 -0.08 27.85 8.56
N GLY A 28 0.67 28.06 7.47
CA GLY A 28 0.17 27.85 6.11
C GLY A 28 -0.23 26.40 5.84
N VAL A 29 0.64 25.44 6.18
CA VAL A 29 0.36 23.99 6.00
C VAL A 29 -0.79 23.55 6.91
N HIS A 30 -0.79 23.97 8.18
CA HIS A 30 -1.82 23.58 9.14
C HIS A 30 -3.20 24.17 8.78
N THR A 31 -3.26 25.40 8.24
CA THR A 31 -4.51 26.01 7.77
C THR A 31 -5.12 25.22 6.61
N VAL A 32 -4.31 24.72 5.67
CA VAL A 32 -4.82 23.88 4.56
C VAL A 32 -5.37 22.55 5.09
N MET A 33 -4.65 21.87 5.98
CA MET A 33 -5.12 20.61 6.58
C MET A 33 -6.35 20.78 7.48
N SER A 34 -6.45 21.89 8.21
CA SER A 34 -7.64 22.22 9.02
C SER A 34 -8.82 22.71 8.19
N GLY A 35 -8.55 23.32 7.02
CA GLY A 35 -9.56 23.76 6.07
C GLY A 35 -10.31 22.61 5.39
N THR A 36 -9.68 21.44 5.25
CA THR A 36 -10.36 20.19 4.86
C THR A 36 -11.14 19.60 6.04
N ALA A 37 -12.12 20.34 6.53
CA ALA A 37 -13.18 19.83 7.39
C ALA A 37 -14.02 18.81 6.60
N TYR A 38 -13.56 17.55 6.61
CA TYR A 38 -14.11 16.44 5.84
C TYR A 38 -15.57 16.21 6.23
N ASP A 39 -16.51 16.66 5.40
CA ASP A 39 -17.93 16.45 5.64
C ASP A 39 -18.22 14.94 5.56
N ARG A 40 -18.35 14.31 6.72
CA ARG A 40 -18.70 12.89 6.80
C ARG A 40 -20.11 12.77 6.26
N PRO A 41 -20.37 11.90 5.25
CA PRO A 41 -21.68 11.81 4.61
C PRO A 41 -22.76 11.54 5.67
N ARG A 42 -23.52 12.57 6.02
CA ARG A 42 -24.64 12.45 6.94
C ARG A 42 -25.71 11.61 6.26
N ALA A 43 -25.88 10.37 6.73
CA ALA A 43 -27.04 9.57 6.38
C ALA A 43 -28.29 10.37 6.78
N LEU A 44 -29.07 10.78 5.77
CA LEU A 44 -30.35 11.43 5.99
C LEU A 44 -31.29 10.40 6.64
N PRO A 45 -31.87 10.68 7.81
CA PRO A 45 -32.86 9.77 8.38
C PRO A 45 -34.08 9.77 7.47
N ILE A 46 -34.38 8.62 6.87
CA ILE A 46 -35.64 8.42 6.16
C ILE A 46 -36.73 8.34 7.23
N SER A 47 -37.46 9.45 7.42
CA SER A 47 -38.67 9.49 8.25
C SER A 47 -39.78 8.66 7.61
N ALA A 48 -39.70 7.36 7.78
CA ALA A 48 -40.79 6.45 7.46
C ALA A 48 -41.87 6.56 8.54
N ASP A 49 -42.81 7.49 8.37
CA ASP A 49 -44.23 7.14 8.53
C ASP A 49 -45.20 8.18 7.89
N SER A 50 -46.46 7.77 7.75
CA SER A 50 -47.65 8.59 7.50
C SER A 50 -47.76 9.47 6.23
N VAL A 51 -47.76 8.83 5.04
CA VAL A 51 -48.64 9.29 3.93
C VAL A 51 -49.48 8.13 3.40
N THR A 52 -50.79 8.34 3.41
CA THR A 52 -51.84 7.39 3.01
C THR A 52 -51.88 7.16 1.49
N THR A 53 -52.02 5.88 1.10
CA THR A 53 -52.57 5.38 -0.18
C THR A 53 -52.17 6.11 -1.49
N GLN A 54 -51.17 5.57 -2.19
CA GLN A 54 -51.24 5.36 -3.65
C GLN A 54 -50.31 4.22 -4.06
N GLY A 55 -50.76 3.31 -4.94
CA GLY A 55 -49.96 2.17 -5.38
C GLY A 55 -49.03 2.49 -6.55
N ALA A 56 -47.75 2.12 -6.45
CA ALA A 56 -46.80 2.16 -7.56
C ALA A 56 -45.84 0.96 -7.50
N LYS A 57 -45.84 0.11 -8.55
CA LYS A 57 -44.89 -1.01 -8.71
C LYS A 57 -44.20 -0.96 -10.08
N PRO A 58 -42.98 -0.41 -10.17
CA PRO A 58 -42.03 -0.69 -11.25
C PRO A 58 -41.08 -1.82 -10.81
N LEU A 59 -41.17 -3.02 -11.38
CA LEU A 59 -40.53 -3.43 -12.64
C LEU A 59 -39.02 -3.68 -12.49
N ALA A 60 -38.67 -4.94 -12.17
CA ALA A 60 -37.31 -5.43 -12.23
C ALA A 60 -36.85 -5.52 -13.70
N SER A 61 -35.83 -4.74 -14.07
CA SER A 61 -35.28 -4.76 -15.44
C SER A 61 -34.35 -5.96 -15.63
N SER A 62 -34.88 -7.04 -16.20
CA SER A 62 -34.09 -8.21 -16.61
C SER A 62 -33.57 -8.01 -18.03
N THR A 63 -32.29 -7.69 -18.19
CA THR A 63 -31.65 -7.61 -19.50
C THR A 63 -31.25 -9.01 -19.98
N GLN A 64 -32.11 -9.61 -20.80
CA GLN A 64 -31.85 -10.85 -21.52
C GLN A 64 -30.58 -10.77 -22.38
N ARG A 65 -29.83 -11.88 -22.45
CA ARG A 65 -28.60 -12.01 -23.23
C ARG A 65 -28.93 -12.56 -24.63
N PRO A 66 -28.66 -11.84 -25.74
CA PRO A 66 -28.89 -12.39 -27.07
C PRO A 66 -27.98 -13.61 -27.33
N PRO A 67 -28.49 -14.66 -28.01
CA PRO A 67 -27.73 -15.90 -28.26
C PRO A 67 -26.68 -15.75 -29.37
N SER A 68 -25.68 -16.64 -29.35
CA SER A 68 -24.58 -16.66 -30.31
C SER A 68 -24.89 -17.54 -31.54
N PRO A 69 -24.61 -17.09 -32.78
CA PRO A 69 -24.75 -17.90 -33.98
C PRO A 69 -23.48 -18.72 -34.31
N SER A 70 -23.70 -19.96 -34.73
CA SER A 70 -22.78 -20.94 -35.34
C SER A 70 -23.65 -22.11 -35.84
N PRO A 71 -23.26 -22.99 -36.80
CA PRO A 71 -21.86 -23.36 -37.15
C PRO A 71 -21.57 -23.65 -38.65
N SER A 72 -20.37 -24.18 -38.94
CA SER A 72 -20.03 -25.08 -40.09
C SER A 72 -19.96 -24.47 -41.52
N LYS A 73 -19.16 -24.99 -42.47
CA LYS A 73 -18.09 -26.03 -42.50
C LYS A 73 -17.30 -25.94 -43.83
N SER A 74 -16.12 -26.58 -43.90
CA SER A 74 -15.45 -27.11 -45.11
C SER A 74 -14.94 -26.10 -46.17
N ASP A 75 -14.00 -26.40 -47.08
CA ASP A 75 -12.85 -27.34 -47.17
C ASP A 75 -12.05 -26.96 -48.46
N ALA A 76 -10.77 -27.27 -48.71
CA ALA A 76 -9.65 -27.84 -47.95
C ALA A 76 -8.31 -27.60 -48.75
N ALA A 77 -7.24 -28.34 -48.40
CA ALA A 77 -5.93 -28.48 -49.08
C ALA A 77 -4.93 -27.29 -49.00
N ASN A 78 -3.60 -27.47 -49.15
CA ASN A 78 -2.61 -28.49 -48.70
C ASN A 78 -1.26 -28.16 -49.38
N ALA A 79 -0.23 -27.75 -48.63
CA ALA A 79 1.16 -27.76 -49.10
C ALA A 79 2.16 -27.79 -47.93
N ALA A 80 3.13 -28.72 -47.99
CA ALA A 80 4.37 -28.68 -47.21
C ALA A 80 5.48 -27.96 -48.05
N ASN A 81 6.73 -27.75 -47.63
CA ASN A 81 7.56 -28.42 -46.62
C ASN A 81 8.85 -27.61 -46.36
N LYS A 82 9.35 -27.55 -45.10
CA LYS A 82 10.78 -27.29 -44.73
C LYS A 82 11.37 -25.87 -45.06
N ASP A 83 12.51 -25.42 -44.51
CA ASP A 83 13.61 -26.11 -43.79
C ASP A 83 14.26 -25.30 -42.62
N ARG A 84 14.87 -26.03 -41.66
CA ARG A 84 15.97 -25.78 -40.66
C ARG A 84 16.27 -24.35 -40.09
N LYS A 85 16.45 -24.07 -38.78
CA LYS A 85 17.15 -24.72 -37.61
C LYS A 85 18.69 -24.49 -37.61
N PRO A 86 19.46 -24.34 -36.48
CA PRO A 86 19.14 -24.23 -35.02
C PRO A 86 19.22 -22.77 -34.51
N SER A 87 19.53 -22.34 -33.26
CA SER A 87 19.96 -22.91 -31.95
C SER A 87 19.62 -21.91 -30.80
N ALA A 88 19.79 -22.12 -29.49
CA ALA A 88 20.23 -23.27 -28.67
C ALA A 88 19.32 -23.40 -27.40
N THR A 89 19.46 -24.48 -26.62
CA THR A 89 18.58 -24.84 -25.47
C THR A 89 19.32 -24.72 -24.10
N PRO A 90 18.69 -24.93 -22.92
CA PRO A 90 19.11 -24.35 -21.64
C PRO A 90 19.87 -25.37 -20.76
N PRO A 91 20.05 -25.05 -19.46
CA PRO A 91 19.90 -26.04 -18.39
C PRO A 91 18.66 -25.77 -17.54
N ALA A 92 17.97 -26.83 -17.14
CA ALA A 92 16.93 -26.80 -16.13
C ALA A 92 17.51 -27.15 -14.75
N ALA A 93 16.92 -26.61 -13.67
CA ALA A 93 17.15 -27.07 -12.31
C ALA A 93 15.80 -27.35 -11.63
N LYS A 94 15.62 -28.56 -11.08
CA LYS A 94 14.47 -28.92 -10.24
C LYS A 94 14.63 -28.32 -8.83
N PRO A 95 13.55 -28.20 -8.04
CA PRO A 95 13.63 -27.53 -6.74
C PRO A 95 14.44 -28.34 -5.72
N SER A 96 15.06 -27.65 -4.79
CA SER A 96 15.65 -28.25 -3.58
C SER A 96 15.52 -27.28 -2.41
N LYS A 97 15.02 -27.78 -1.28
CA LYS A 97 15.12 -27.07 0.00
C LYS A 97 16.57 -27.09 0.42
N ASN A 98 17.21 -25.93 0.57
CA ASN A 98 18.15 -25.77 1.68
C ASN A 98 18.35 -24.30 2.06
N THR A 99 18.78 -24.09 3.30
CA THR A 99 19.23 -22.80 3.81
C THR A 99 20.53 -22.36 3.13
N SER A 100 20.70 -21.05 2.95
CA SER A 100 21.98 -20.41 2.62
C SER A 100 21.95 -18.98 3.13
N ALA A 101 23.08 -18.52 3.67
CA ALA A 101 23.22 -17.23 4.35
C ALA A 101 24.50 -16.52 3.89
N SER A 102 24.61 -15.23 4.22
CA SER A 102 25.74 -14.34 3.91
C SER A 102 25.85 -13.95 2.42
N SER A 103 26.45 -12.81 2.03
CA SER A 103 27.35 -11.91 2.79
C SER A 103 26.91 -10.42 2.75
N PRO A 104 27.50 -9.53 3.57
CA PRO A 104 26.89 -8.25 3.93
C PRO A 104 27.24 -7.07 3.02
N ALA A 105 26.33 -6.11 2.94
CA ALA A 105 26.63 -4.71 2.62
C ALA A 105 26.86 -3.94 3.94
N TYR A 106 27.75 -2.94 3.91
CA TYR A 106 28.16 -2.18 5.09
C TYR A 106 27.08 -1.17 5.53
N SER A 107 26.52 -1.40 6.72
CA SER A 107 25.59 -0.47 7.39
C SER A 107 26.18 -0.02 8.73
N PRO A 108 25.99 1.24 9.15
CA PRO A 108 26.43 1.72 10.47
C PRO A 108 25.66 1.00 11.60
N PRO A 109 26.23 0.91 12.82
CA PRO A 109 25.71 0.06 13.89
C PRO A 109 24.49 0.66 14.61
N THR A 110 23.33 0.66 13.96
CA THR A 110 22.03 0.65 14.64
C THR A 110 21.59 -0.80 14.80
N SER A 111 21.30 -1.23 16.03
CA SER A 111 20.98 -2.63 16.36
C SER A 111 19.52 -3.01 16.05
N GLY A 112 19.08 -2.73 14.83
CA GLY A 112 17.76 -3.10 14.29
C GLY A 112 17.81 -4.43 13.55
N ASN A 113 16.78 -5.27 13.70
CA ASN A 113 16.65 -6.53 12.99
C ASN A 113 15.68 -6.37 11.80
N VAL A 114 16.17 -5.77 10.71
CA VAL A 114 15.37 -5.53 9.50
C VAL A 114 14.99 -6.84 8.81
N LYS A 115 13.69 -7.16 8.78
CA LYS A 115 13.12 -8.33 8.10
C LYS A 115 12.16 -7.91 6.99
N GLY A 116 12.32 -8.52 5.82
CA GLY A 116 11.38 -8.39 4.70
C GLY A 116 10.46 -9.60 4.60
N TYR A 117 9.20 -9.34 4.33
CA TYR A 117 8.12 -10.31 4.17
C TYR A 117 7.46 -10.08 2.81
N THR A 118 7.26 -11.13 2.03
CA THR A 118 6.59 -11.09 0.73
C THR A 118 5.32 -11.93 0.81
N VAL A 119 4.23 -11.39 0.27
CA VAL A 119 2.89 -11.98 0.20
C VAL A 119 2.32 -11.73 -1.21
N ASP A 120 1.23 -12.40 -1.59
CA ASP A 120 0.62 -12.28 -2.93
C ASP A 120 0.26 -10.83 -3.34
N GLY A 121 0.07 -9.94 -2.35
CA GLY A 121 -0.21 -8.52 -2.56
C GLY A 121 1.01 -7.59 -2.65
N GLY A 122 2.23 -8.09 -2.40
CA GLY A 122 3.46 -7.31 -2.45
C GLY A 122 4.44 -7.59 -1.31
N ARG A 123 5.26 -6.58 -0.97
CA ARG A 123 6.35 -6.71 0.00
C ARG A 123 6.26 -5.70 1.14
N VAL A 124 6.51 -6.18 2.35
CA VAL A 124 6.55 -5.39 3.60
C VAL A 124 7.93 -5.57 4.23
N VAL A 125 8.48 -4.52 4.86
CA VAL A 125 9.75 -4.57 5.58
C VAL A 125 9.59 -3.87 6.93
N PHE A 126 9.85 -4.62 7.99
CA PHE A 126 9.88 -4.10 9.36
C PHE A 126 11.31 -4.10 9.89
N ASP A 127 11.68 -3.05 10.61
CA ASP A 127 12.79 -3.13 11.57
C ASP A 127 12.25 -3.67 12.90
N ILE A 128 12.74 -4.81 13.34
CA ILE A 128 12.28 -5.50 14.55
C ILE A 128 13.26 -5.24 15.68
N GLY A 129 12.84 -4.41 16.64
CA GLY A 129 13.51 -4.22 17.91
C GLY A 129 13.18 -5.31 18.93
N LYS A 130 13.63 -5.13 20.17
CA LYS A 130 13.40 -6.08 21.27
C LYS A 130 11.97 -6.03 21.84
N THR A 131 11.33 -4.86 21.74
CA THR A 131 10.07 -4.52 22.43
C THR A 131 9.12 -3.68 21.56
N SER A 132 9.50 -3.40 20.32
CA SER A 132 8.75 -2.61 19.34
C SER A 132 9.29 -2.86 17.93
N ALA A 133 8.50 -2.56 16.90
CA ALA A 133 8.95 -2.62 15.51
C ALA A 133 8.50 -1.39 14.70
N GLU A 134 9.26 -1.04 13.67
CA GLU A 134 8.91 0.05 12.75
C GLU A 134 8.74 -0.46 11.32
N LEU A 135 7.73 0.05 10.60
CA LEU A 135 7.61 -0.19 9.16
C LEU A 135 8.60 0.68 8.40
N VAL A 136 9.63 0.04 7.84
CA VAL A 136 10.68 0.65 7.00
C VAL A 136 10.16 0.91 5.59
N SER A 137 9.46 -0.06 5.00
CA SER A 137 8.84 0.10 3.68
C SER A 137 7.69 -0.88 3.48
N ALA A 138 6.70 -0.48 2.69
CA ALA A 138 5.74 -1.39 2.08
C ALA A 138 5.56 -1.03 0.60
N THR A 139 5.35 -2.01 -0.25
CA THR A 139 5.26 -1.85 -1.72
C THR A 139 4.28 -2.87 -2.26
N PRO A 140 3.15 -2.46 -2.87
CA PRO A 140 2.21 -3.37 -3.49
C PRO A 140 2.78 -3.92 -4.80
N ASP A 141 2.38 -5.14 -5.14
CA ASP A 141 2.59 -5.69 -6.47
C ASP A 141 1.58 -5.11 -7.48
N SER A 142 1.83 -5.32 -8.77
CA SER A 142 1.07 -4.66 -9.84
C SER A 142 -0.43 -4.95 -9.77
N GLY A 143 -1.24 -3.88 -9.72
CA GLY A 143 -2.70 -3.97 -9.62
C GLY A 143 -3.24 -4.23 -8.22
N TRP A 144 -2.39 -4.30 -7.18
CA TRP A 144 -2.84 -4.30 -5.79
C TRP A 144 -2.90 -2.86 -5.24
N GLN A 145 -3.93 -2.57 -4.46
CA GLN A 145 -3.99 -1.38 -3.62
C GLN A 145 -3.33 -1.70 -2.28
N MET A 146 -2.77 -0.68 -1.60
CA MET A 146 -2.10 -0.83 -0.31
C MET A 146 -2.64 0.17 0.70
N GLN A 147 -2.88 -0.27 1.93
CA GLN A 147 -3.26 0.55 3.06
C GLN A 147 -2.39 0.21 4.28
N VAL A 148 -2.07 1.22 5.10
CA VAL A 148 -1.19 1.08 6.27
C VAL A 148 -1.81 1.77 7.48
N TRP A 149 -1.84 1.07 8.62
CA TRP A 149 -2.23 1.61 9.92
C TRP A 149 -1.10 1.38 10.90
N LYS A 150 -0.76 2.40 11.70
CA LYS A 150 0.25 2.33 12.77
C LYS A 150 -0.40 2.73 14.09
N GLN A 151 -0.13 1.98 15.15
CA GLN A 151 -0.47 2.28 16.54
C GLN A 151 0.75 1.99 17.45
N PRO A 152 0.75 2.40 18.74
CA PRO A 152 1.93 2.26 19.60
C PRO A 152 2.42 0.82 19.84
N GLU A 153 1.54 -0.17 19.63
CA GLU A 153 1.79 -1.59 19.91
C GLU A 153 1.59 -2.51 18.71
N TRP A 154 1.20 -1.96 17.55
CA TRP A 154 1.00 -2.74 16.33
C TRP A 154 1.04 -1.91 15.03
N ILE A 155 1.35 -2.58 13.92
CA ILE A 155 1.25 -2.07 12.56
C ILE A 155 0.49 -3.09 11.71
N ARG A 156 -0.44 -2.63 10.88
CA ARG A 156 -1.05 -3.44 9.82
C ARG A 156 -0.71 -2.86 8.46
N VAL A 157 -0.32 -3.71 7.52
CA VAL A 157 -0.26 -3.41 6.09
C VAL A 157 -1.22 -4.34 5.38
N THR A 158 -2.22 -3.80 4.69
CA THR A 158 -3.21 -4.57 3.96
C THR A 158 -3.09 -4.28 2.47
N PHE A 159 -3.09 -5.34 1.67
CA PHE A 159 -3.14 -5.28 0.22
C PHE A 159 -4.50 -5.79 -0.27
N THR A 160 -5.13 -5.09 -1.23
CA THR A 160 -6.41 -5.52 -1.81
C THR A 160 -6.39 -5.52 -3.34
N GLN A 161 -6.99 -6.55 -3.94
CA GLN A 161 -7.15 -6.68 -5.39
C GLN A 161 -8.39 -7.50 -5.73
N ASN A 162 -9.29 -6.94 -6.56
CA ASN A 162 -10.43 -7.65 -7.16
C ASN A 162 -11.31 -8.46 -6.17
N GLY A 163 -11.42 -8.00 -4.92
CA GLY A 163 -12.18 -8.65 -3.85
C GLY A 163 -11.38 -9.58 -2.93
N ARG A 164 -10.08 -9.79 -3.18
CA ARG A 164 -9.14 -10.40 -2.24
C ARG A 164 -8.55 -9.37 -1.28
N GLU A 165 -8.25 -9.80 -0.05
CA GLU A 165 -7.52 -9.03 0.97
C GLU A 165 -6.38 -9.86 1.57
N VAL A 166 -5.17 -9.29 1.59
CA VAL A 166 -3.98 -9.90 2.23
C VAL A 166 -3.40 -8.92 3.24
N SER A 167 -3.51 -9.25 4.53
CA SER A 167 -3.07 -8.41 5.65
C SER A 167 -1.84 -8.98 6.34
N VAL A 168 -0.79 -8.16 6.44
CA VAL A 168 0.40 -8.40 7.27
C VAL A 168 0.28 -7.57 8.54
N PHE A 169 0.27 -8.24 9.70
CA PHE A 169 0.26 -7.61 11.01
C PHE A 169 1.63 -7.74 11.66
N CYS A 170 2.05 -6.72 12.42
CA CYS A 170 3.18 -6.80 13.35
C CYS A 170 2.71 -6.28 14.71
N THR A 171 2.88 -7.04 15.79
CA THR A 171 2.29 -6.78 17.12
C THR A 171 3.32 -6.98 18.24
N TRP A 172 3.26 -6.16 19.31
CA TRP A 172 4.22 -6.22 20.43
C TRP A 172 3.63 -5.79 21.80
N ASN A 173 2.34 -6.01 22.05
CA ASN A 173 1.71 -5.69 23.34
C ASN A 173 2.23 -6.63 24.45
N GLY A 174 3.18 -6.16 25.25
CA GLY A 174 3.78 -6.92 26.35
C GLY A 174 4.73 -8.06 25.95
N HIS A 175 4.98 -8.25 24.65
CA HIS A 175 5.84 -9.32 24.10
C HIS A 175 6.78 -8.78 23.00
N PRO A 176 7.88 -9.49 22.67
CA PRO A 176 8.72 -9.14 21.52
C PRO A 176 7.90 -9.10 20.21
N PRO A 177 8.29 -8.32 19.19
CA PRO A 177 7.46 -8.15 18.01
C PRO A 177 7.28 -9.44 17.20
N THR A 178 6.02 -9.84 17.05
CA THR A 178 5.57 -10.98 16.24
C THR A 178 4.97 -10.47 14.94
N VAL A 179 5.09 -11.23 13.85
CA VAL A 179 4.51 -10.91 12.54
C VAL A 179 3.57 -12.03 12.11
N GLU A 180 2.35 -11.65 11.72
CA GLU A 180 1.23 -12.54 11.40
C GLU A 180 0.63 -12.20 10.03
N PHE A 181 -0.07 -13.15 9.43
CA PHE A 181 -0.61 -13.08 8.07
C PHE A 181 -2.07 -13.56 8.05
N ASP A 182 -2.91 -12.82 7.34
CA ASP A 182 -4.35 -13.06 7.19
C ASP A 182 -4.70 -12.85 5.70
N ASP A 183 -5.42 -13.79 5.09
CA ASP A 183 -5.68 -13.89 3.64
C ASP A 183 -7.16 -14.25 3.42
N ARG A 184 -7.86 -13.53 2.54
CA ARG A 184 -9.32 -13.55 2.37
C ARG A 184 -9.77 -13.34 0.93
#